data_AF-A0AAD5UH05-F1
#
_entry.id   AF-A0AAD5UH05-F1
#
_cell.length_a   1.000
_cell.length_b   1.000
_cell.length_c   1.000
_cell.angle_alpha   90.00
_cell.angle_beta   90.00
_cell.angle_gamma   90.00
#
_symmetry.space_group_name_H-M   'P 1'
#
loop_
_entity.id
_entity.type
_entity.pdbx_description
1 polymer ?
#
loop_
_entity_poly.entity_id
_entity_poly.type
_entity_poly.pdbx_seq_one_letter_code
_entity_poly.pdbx_strand_id
1 'polypeptide(L)'
;MGGALALFAAIDFDDRWGMQERFSIYTYGLPRSGNADWAQYVGGLSFHDRIYRYSNKVPHLPFMFLGYRHVGQEYQIQDSGTLSKCVDAPGEDESPACLNDFYELNYFKHTYYFGEHTDC
;
A
#
# COMPACT_ATOMS: atom_id res chain seq x y z
N MET A 1 -3.65 -7.98 -7.76
CA MET A 1 -2.37 -8.56 -7.27
C MET A 1 -1.10 -7.98 -7.92
N GLY A 2 -1.17 -7.10 -8.93
CA GLY A 2 0.03 -6.49 -9.52
C GLY A 2 0.86 -5.61 -8.57
N GLY A 3 0.23 -4.99 -7.55
CA GLY A 3 0.93 -4.13 -6.60
C GLY A 3 2.05 -4.83 -5.82
N ALA A 4 1.81 -6.05 -5.33
CA ALA A 4 2.82 -6.80 -4.59
C ALA A 4 4.01 -7.20 -5.49
N LEU A 5 3.73 -7.60 -6.73
CA LEU A 5 4.77 -7.91 -7.71
C LEU A 5 5.61 -6.68 -8.06
N ALA A 6 4.98 -5.51 -8.25
CA ALA A 6 5.68 -4.27 -8.54
C ALA A 6 6.62 -3.87 -7.38
N LEU A 7 6.16 -4.03 -6.14
CA LEU A 7 6.99 -3.80 -4.95
C LEU A 7 8.21 -4.73 -4.92
N PHE A 8 8.01 -6.04 -5.09
CA PHE A 8 9.10 -7.01 -5.08
C PHE A 8 10.08 -6.78 -6.23
N ALA A 9 9.57 -6.50 -7.43
CA ALA A 9 10.41 -6.21 -8.60
C ALA A 9 11.25 -4.95 -8.39
N ALA A 10 10.70 -3.90 -7.77
CA ALA A 10 11.45 -2.69 -7.48
C ALA A 10 12.55 -2.90 -6.43
N ILE A 11 12.29 -3.74 -5.40
CA ILE A 11 13.30 -4.10 -4.40
C ILE A 11 14.41 -4.96 -5.04
N ASP A 12 14.07 -5.96 -5.85
CA ASP A 12 15.06 -6.78 -6.59
C ASP A 12 15.87 -5.91 -7.58
N PHE A 13 15.21 -4.93 -8.21
CA PHE A 13 15.88 -3.99 -9.10
C PHE A 13 16.86 -3.08 -8.35
N ASP A 14 16.49 -2.62 -7.17
CA ASP A 14 17.39 -1.84 -6.33
C ASP A 14 18.60 -2.66 -5.86
N ASP A 15 18.36 -3.87 -5.36
CA ASP A 15 19.40 -4.77 -4.84
C ASP A 15 20.46 -5.10 -5.90
N ARG A 16 20.04 -5.30 -7.16
CA ARG A 16 20.95 -5.66 -8.26
C ARG A 16 21.70 -4.49 -8.88
N TRP A 17 21.07 -3.31 -8.95
CA TRP A 17 21.59 -2.19 -9.76
C TRP A 17 21.83 -0.90 -8.97
N GLY A 18 21.47 -0.84 -7.68
CA GLY A 18 21.70 0.32 -6.81
C GLY A 18 21.06 1.60 -7.35
N MET A 19 19.83 1.48 -7.86
CA MET A 19 19.10 2.57 -8.52
C MET A 19 18.12 3.29 -7.60
N GLN A 20 18.33 3.19 -6.29
CA GLN A 20 17.39 3.66 -5.27
C GLN A 20 16.87 5.07 -5.55
N GLU A 21 17.70 6.03 -5.97
CA GLU A 21 17.33 7.44 -6.18
C GLU A 21 16.55 7.72 -7.48
N ARG A 22 16.37 6.73 -8.36
CA ARG A 22 15.89 6.94 -9.74
C ARG A 22 14.44 6.51 -9.97
N PHE A 23 13.78 5.92 -8.99
CA PHE A 23 12.40 5.46 -9.12
C PHE A 23 11.54 5.80 -7.89
N SER A 24 10.23 5.71 -8.10
CA SER A 24 9.21 5.75 -7.06
C SER A 24 8.23 4.62 -7.37
N ILE A 25 7.71 3.98 -6.32
CA ILE A 25 6.78 2.85 -6.44
C ILE A 25 5.38 3.37 -6.21
N TYR A 26 4.50 3.20 -7.20
CA TYR A 26 3.07 3.50 -7.08
C TYR A 26 2.29 2.20 -7.19
N THR A 27 1.50 1.87 -6.17
CA THR A 27 0.70 0.66 -6.15
C THR A 27 -0.77 0.98 -5.89
N TYR A 28 -1.66 0.26 -6.56
CA TYR A 28 -3.11 0.39 -6.41
C TYR A 28 -3.65 -0.93 -5.83
N GLY A 29 -4.26 -0.86 -4.66
CA GLY A 29 -4.76 -2.04 -3.96
C GLY A 29 -3.66 -3.03 -3.59
N LEU A 30 -2.51 -2.54 -3.12
CA LEU A 30 -1.42 -3.38 -2.60
C LEU A 30 -1.93 -4.15 -1.37
N PRO A 31 -1.92 -5.49 -1.37
CA PRO A 31 -2.20 -6.28 -0.17
C PRO A 31 -1.03 -6.23 0.81
N ARG A 32 -1.24 -6.69 2.05
CA ARG A 32 -0.14 -6.93 3.00
C ARG A 32 0.84 -7.94 2.40
N SER A 33 2.07 -7.52 2.18
CA SER A 33 3.04 -8.24 1.36
C SER A 33 4.02 -9.10 2.15
N GLY A 34 4.09 -8.92 3.48
CA GLY A 34 4.95 -9.72 4.34
C GLY A 34 4.65 -9.51 5.82
N ASN A 35 5.53 -10.03 6.68
CA ASN A 35 5.43 -9.94 8.14
C ASN A 35 6.04 -8.62 8.68
N ALA A 36 6.12 -8.49 10.01
CA ALA A 36 6.74 -7.32 10.65
C ALA A 36 8.23 -7.15 10.28
N ASP A 37 9.01 -8.23 10.22
CA ASP A 37 10.43 -8.16 9.84
C ASP A 37 10.60 -7.64 8.40
N TRP A 38 9.73 -8.09 7.49
CA TRP A 38 9.66 -7.59 6.13
C TRP A 38 9.32 -6.10 6.09
N ALA A 39 8.33 -5.65 6.86
CA ALA A 39 7.98 -4.24 6.91
C ALA A 39 9.12 -3.37 7.45
N GLN A 40 9.82 -3.86 8.47
CA GLN A 40 11.01 -3.20 9.01
C GLN A 40 12.15 -3.15 8.00
N TYR A 41 12.39 -4.25 7.27
CA TYR A 41 13.38 -4.29 6.19
C TYR A 41 13.08 -3.23 5.12
N VAL A 42 11.84 -3.18 4.63
CA VAL A 42 11.43 -2.22 3.60
C VAL A 42 11.51 -0.78 4.14
N GLY A 43 11.16 -0.55 5.40
CA GLY A 43 11.30 0.76 6.07
C GLY A 43 12.76 1.21 6.23
N GLY A 44 13.71 0.28 6.22
CA GLY A 44 15.15 0.57 6.22
C GLY A 44 15.72 0.92 4.84
N LEU A 45 14.96 0.72 3.76
CA LEU A 45 15.41 1.04 2.41
C LEU A 45 15.46 2.56 2.20
N SER A 46 16.49 3.03 1.50
CA SER A 46 16.69 4.46 1.21
C SER A 46 15.57 5.09 0.36
N PHE A 47 14.72 4.27 -0.27
CA PHE A 47 13.58 4.70 -1.07
C PHE A 47 12.22 4.44 -0.41
N HIS A 48 12.16 4.05 0.86
CA HIS A 48 10.90 3.73 1.56
C HIS A 48 9.87 4.87 1.50
N ASP A 49 10.32 6.13 1.61
CA ASP A 49 9.48 7.34 1.49
C ASP A 49 8.89 7.55 0.09
N ARG A 50 9.35 6.79 -0.91
CA ARG A 50 8.87 6.83 -2.30
C ARG A 50 8.02 5.63 -2.66
N ILE A 51 7.51 4.92 -1.65
CA ILE A 51 6.53 3.85 -1.80
C ILE A 51 5.15 4.43 -1.49
N TYR A 52 4.36 4.62 -2.53
CA TYR A 52 3.02 5.18 -2.48
C TYR A 52 1.99 4.08 -2.73
N ARG A 53 1.15 3.80 -1.73
CA ARG A 53 0.03 2.85 -1.84
C ARG A 53 -1.28 3.61 -1.90
N TYR A 54 -2.05 3.36 -2.95
CA TYR A 54 -3.40 3.88 -3.12
C TYR A 54 -4.40 2.79 -2.78
N SER A 55 -5.30 3.10 -1.86
CA SER A 55 -6.37 2.20 -1.42
C SER A 55 -7.73 2.87 -1.61
N ASN A 56 -8.75 2.04 -1.80
CA ASN A 56 -10.14 2.43 -1.59
C ASN A 56 -10.58 1.90 -0.22
N LYS A 57 -11.81 2.20 0.20
CA LYS A 57 -12.45 1.56 1.37
C LYS A 57 -12.72 0.07 1.05
N VAL A 58 -11.67 -0.75 1.08
CA VAL A 58 -11.71 -2.20 0.88
C VAL A 58 -11.08 -2.88 2.08
N PRO A 59 -11.55 -4.08 2.47
CA PRO A 59 -10.89 -4.83 3.54
C PRO A 59 -9.44 -5.13 3.16
N HIS A 60 -8.49 -4.70 4.00
CA HIS A 60 -7.09 -5.01 3.81
C HIS A 60 -6.83 -6.50 4.12
N LEU A 61 -6.21 -7.18 3.17
CA LEU A 61 -5.86 -8.61 3.25
C LEU A 61 -4.37 -8.81 2.90
N PRO A 62 -3.74 -9.88 3.40
CA PRO A 62 -4.15 -10.74 4.53
C PRO A 62 -4.25 -9.96 5.85
N PHE A 63 -5.07 -10.40 6.82
CA PHE A 63 -5.33 -9.64 8.05
C PHE A 63 -4.09 -9.42 8.95
N MET A 64 -4.03 -8.28 9.67
CA MET A 64 -2.94 -7.95 10.61
C MET A 64 -2.75 -8.97 11.74
N PHE A 65 -3.83 -9.57 12.24
CA PHE A 65 -3.76 -10.56 13.32
C PHE A 65 -3.06 -11.86 12.89
N LEU A 66 -2.92 -12.10 11.58
CA LEU A 66 -2.13 -13.20 11.02
C LEU A 66 -0.63 -12.86 10.93
N GLY A 67 -0.21 -11.69 11.44
CA GLY A 67 1.19 -11.26 11.45
C GLY A 67 1.63 -10.50 10.20
N TYR A 68 0.73 -10.25 9.24
CA TYR A 68 1.04 -9.49 8.04
C TYR A 68 1.00 -7.97 8.29
N ARG A 69 1.83 -7.22 7.56
CA ARG A 69 1.97 -5.76 7.64
C ARG A 69 2.02 -5.11 6.26
N HIS A 70 1.52 -3.88 6.15
CA HIS A 70 1.73 -3.02 4.99
C HIS A 70 3.09 -2.32 5.05
N VAL A 71 3.51 -1.77 3.90
CA VAL A 71 4.75 -1.01 3.76
C VAL A 71 4.53 0.25 2.92
N GLY A 72 5.25 1.32 3.23
CA GLY A 72 5.13 2.59 2.52
C GLY A 72 3.88 3.38 2.88
N GLN A 73 3.82 4.62 2.39
CA GLN A 73 2.80 5.58 2.73
C GLN A 73 1.46 5.27 2.03
N GLU A 74 0.39 5.21 2.81
CA GLU A 74 -0.97 5.01 2.29
C GLU A 74 -1.69 6.32 1.95
N TYR A 75 -2.40 6.28 0.83
CA TYR A 75 -3.32 7.30 0.36
C TYR A 75 -4.67 6.65 0.05
N GLN A 76 -5.69 7.06 0.77
CA GLN A 76 -7.05 6.62 0.50
C GLN A 76 -7.68 7.51 -0.57
N ILE A 77 -8.22 6.89 -1.61
CA ILE A 77 -9.05 7.56 -2.61
C ILE A 77 -10.47 7.66 -2.04
N GLN A 78 -10.96 8.89 -1.90
CA GLN A 78 -12.33 9.16 -1.47
C GLN A 78 -13.31 9.03 -2.64
N ASP A 79 -14.59 8.86 -2.34
CA ASP A 79 -15.65 8.76 -3.36
C ASP A 79 -15.78 10.03 -4.21
N SER A 80 -15.28 11.16 -3.71
CA SER A 80 -15.15 12.42 -4.45
C SER A 80 -13.99 12.45 -5.45
N GLY A 81 -13.16 11.40 -5.51
CA GLY A 81 -11.92 11.35 -6.29
C GLY A 81 -10.72 12.06 -5.64
N THR A 82 -10.89 12.61 -4.43
CA THR A 82 -9.82 13.29 -3.69
C THR A 82 -8.95 12.28 -2.94
N LEU A 83 -7.65 12.59 -2.80
CA LEU A 83 -6.71 11.80 -2.02
C LEU A 83 -6.65 12.27 -0.57
N SER A 84 -6.83 11.34 0.37
CA SER A 84 -6.56 11.53 1.79
C SER A 84 -5.27 10.80 2.15
N LYS A 85 -4.29 11.50 2.73
CA LYS A 85 -3.09 10.87 3.28
C LYS A 85 -3.44 10.18 4.59
N CYS A 86 -3.21 8.89 4.69
CA CYS A 86 -3.40 8.14 5.92
C CYS A 86 -2.24 8.44 6.87
N VAL A 87 -2.52 8.95 8.06
CA VAL A 87 -1.47 9.21 9.05
C VAL A 87 -1.46 8.07 10.04
N ASP A 88 -0.40 7.26 10.00
CA ASP A 88 -0.24 6.14 10.89
C ASP A 88 0.01 6.63 12.33
N ALA A 89 -0.58 5.94 13.31
CA ALA A 89 -0.32 6.26 14.71
C ALA A 89 1.12 5.84 15.08
N PRO A 90 1.75 6.45 16.09
CA PRO A 90 3.09 6.05 16.52
C PRO A 90 3.13 4.57 16.90
N GLY A 91 3.91 3.78 16.16
CA GLY A 91 4.05 2.33 16.37
C GLY A 91 3.04 1.45 15.59
N GLU A 92 2.22 2.05 14.73
CA GLU A 92 1.33 1.34 13.81
C GLU A 92 1.86 1.44 12.37
N ASP A 93 1.70 0.36 11.61
CA ASP A 93 2.08 0.29 10.19
C ASP A 93 0.90 0.64 9.25
N GLU A 94 -0.30 0.81 9.82
CA GLU A 94 -1.53 1.20 9.12
C GLU A 94 -2.41 2.05 10.02
N SER A 95 -2.83 3.20 9.51
CA SER A 95 -3.76 4.08 10.21
C SER A 95 -5.15 3.47 10.30
N PRO A 96 -5.76 3.39 11.51
CA PRO A 96 -7.18 3.13 11.65
C PRO A 96 -8.00 4.15 10.84
N ALA A 97 -7.54 5.40 10.70
CA ALA A 97 -8.28 6.45 10.00
C ALA A 97 -8.68 6.08 8.56
N CYS A 98 -7.88 5.26 7.87
CA CYS A 98 -8.19 4.78 6.51
C CYS A 98 -8.93 3.43 6.46
N LEU A 99 -9.08 2.77 7.61
CA LEU A 99 -9.77 1.49 7.81
C LEU A 99 -11.05 1.60 8.67
N ASN A 100 -11.33 2.77 9.23
CA ASN A 100 -12.17 2.91 10.43
C ASN A 100 -13.65 2.60 10.22
N ASP A 101 -14.13 2.52 8.97
CA ASP A 101 -15.53 2.23 8.72
C ASP A 101 -15.71 0.87 8.04
N PHE A 102 -15.81 -0.18 8.87
CA PHE A 102 -16.07 -1.54 8.43
C PHE A 102 -17.37 -1.64 7.61
N TYR A 103 -18.35 -0.76 7.87
CA TYR A 103 -19.64 -0.75 7.17
C TYR A 103 -19.56 -0.12 5.78
N GLU A 104 -18.54 0.70 5.52
CA GLU A 104 -18.28 1.32 4.22
C GLU A 104 -17.31 0.52 3.35
N LEU A 105 -16.81 -0.60 3.85
CA LEU A 105 -15.93 -1.49 3.10
C LEU A 105 -16.71 -2.13 1.94
N ASN A 106 -16.21 -1.93 0.72
CA ASN A 106 -16.85 -2.45 -0.47
C ASN A 106 -15.80 -3.07 -1.40
N TYR A 107 -15.84 -4.40 -1.52
CA TYR A 107 -14.94 -5.17 -2.38
C TYR A 107 -14.95 -4.69 -3.84
N PHE A 108 -16.10 -4.25 -4.37
CA PHE A 108 -16.21 -3.76 -5.76
C PHE A 108 -15.43 -2.48 -5.99
N LYS A 109 -15.13 -1.69 -4.95
CA LYS A 109 -14.22 -0.54 -5.09
C LYS A 109 -12.79 -0.98 -5.42
N HIS A 110 -12.43 -2.25 -5.24
CA HIS A 110 -11.11 -2.75 -5.66
C HIS A 110 -10.92 -2.71 -7.18
N THR A 111 -12.00 -2.63 -7.98
CA THR A 111 -11.92 -2.60 -9.44
C THR A 111 -11.95 -1.19 -10.03
N TYR A 112 -12.02 -0.13 -9.20
CA TYR A 112 -12.06 1.25 -9.67
C TYR A 112 -11.02 2.12 -8.95
N TYR A 113 -10.12 2.77 -9.68
CA TYR A 113 -9.17 3.74 -9.13
C TYR A 113 -9.27 5.04 -9.94
N PHE A 114 -9.51 6.17 -9.26
CA PHE A 114 -9.73 7.48 -9.91
C PHE A 114 -10.84 7.48 -10.99
N GLY A 115 -11.86 6.63 -10.85
CA GLY A 115 -12.95 6.50 -11.83
C GLY A 115 -12.62 5.58 -13.01
N GLU A 116 -11.40 5.08 -13.11
CA GLU A 116 -10.99 4.12 -14.13
C GLU A 116 -11.16 2.69 -13.63
N HIS A 117 -11.72 1.83 -14.49
CA HIS A 117 -11.86 0.41 -14.18
C HIS A 117 -10.53 -0.32 -14.36
N THR A 118 -10.27 -1.35 -13.55
CA THR A 118 -9.04 -2.15 -13.64
C THR A 118 -9.06 -3.23 -14.73
N ASP A 119 -10.17 -3.35 -15.47
CA ASP A 119 -10.26 -4.24 -16.62
C ASP A 119 -9.57 -3.65 -17.85
N CYS A 120 -9.30 -4.51 -18.83
CA CYS A 120 -8.67 -4.16 -20.10
C CYS A 120 -9.63 -3.53 -21.11
#